data_AF-A0A455UJ38-F1
#
_entry.id   AF-A0A455UJ38-F1
#
_cell.length_a   1.000
_cell.length_b   1.000
_cell.length_c   1.000
_cell.angle_alpha   90.00
_cell.angle_beta   90.00
_cell.angle_gamma   90.00
#
_symmetry.space_group_name_H-M   'P 1'
#
loop_
_entity.id
_entity.type
_entity.pdbx_description
1 polymer ?
#
loop_
_entity_poly.entity_id
_entity_poly.type
_entity_poly.pdbx_seq_one_letter_code
_entity_poly.pdbx_strand_id
1 'polypeptide(L)' 'MLRGVKPGAGYSEVFVKHEGGLFRFVVDPYSYFLYSTNPKDQARLMKLTEEGHSTQEAIRMLAEGKG' A
#
# COMPACT_ATOMS: atom_id res chain seq x y z
N MET A 1 -23.41 -13.76 -0.50
CA MET A 1 -22.17 -13.15 0.03
C MET A 1 -21.04 -13.38 -0.96
N LEU A 2 -20.71 -12.40 -1.78
CA LEU A 2 -19.61 -12.49 -2.75
C LEU A 2 -18.39 -11.79 -2.12
N ARG A 3 -17.34 -12.54 -1.76
CA ARG A 3 -16.04 -11.97 -1.37
C ARG A 3 -15.19 -11.92 -2.64
N GLY A 4 -15.15 -10.77 -3.29
CA GLY A 4 -14.28 -10.55 -4.43
C GLY A 4 -13.00 -9.88 -3.97
N VAL A 5 -11.85 -10.55 -4.13
CA VAL A 5 -10.54 -9.90 -4.02
C VAL A 5 -10.13 -9.53 -5.44
N LYS A 6 -10.03 -8.23 -5.72
CA LYS A 6 -9.41 -7.72 -6.95
C LYS A 6 -8.03 -7.18 -6.59
N PRO A 7 -7.00 -7.40 -7.42
CA PRO A 7 -5.76 -6.66 -7.29
C PRO A 7 -6.06 -5.19 -7.55
N GLY A 8 -5.97 -4.35 -6.52
CA GLY A 8 -6.07 -2.90 -6.64
C GLY A 8 -4.79 -2.32 -7.23
N ALA A 9 -4.74 -1.00 -7.40
CA ALA A 9 -3.51 -0.26 -7.71
C ALA A 9 -2.55 -0.29 -6.50
N GLY A 10 -1.98 -1.47 -6.24
CA GLY A 10 -0.99 -1.79 -5.21
C GLY A 10 -1.55 -2.31 -3.86
N TYR A 11 -2.84 -2.14 -3.55
CA TYR A 11 -3.42 -2.63 -2.29
C TYR A 11 -4.09 -4.00 -2.44
N SER A 12 -4.00 -4.83 -1.39
CA SER A 12 -4.97 -5.92 -1.18
C SER A 12 -6.30 -5.28 -0.75
N GLU A 13 -7.20 -5.07 -1.70
CA GLU A 13 -8.50 -4.45 -1.42
C GLU A 13 -9.53 -5.51 -1.02
N VAL A 14 -10.16 -5.34 0.15
CA VAL A 14 -11.31 -6.14 0.55
C VAL A 14 -12.56 -5.29 0.39
N PHE A 15 -13.40 -5.71 -0.57
CA PHE A 15 -14.71 -5.11 -0.79
C PHE A 15 -15.77 -5.88 0.00
N VAL A 16 -16.43 -5.20 0.92
CA VAL A 16 -17.59 -5.75 1.64
C VAL A 16 -18.85 -5.03 1.17
N LYS A 17 -19.74 -5.79 0.52
CA LYS A 17 -21.07 -5.31 0.12
C LYS A 17 -22.07 -5.62 1.24
N HIS A 18 -22.69 -4.58 1.81
CA HIS A 18 -23.78 -4.67 2.77
C HIS A 18 -24.97 -3.80 2.28
N GLU A 19 -26.17 -4.01 2.81
CA GLU A 19 -27.40 -3.35 2.35
C GLU A 19 -27.37 -1.81 2.48
N GLY A 20 -26.47 -1.28 3.32
CA GLY A 20 -26.24 0.16 3.49
C GLY A 20 -25.09 0.78 2.68
N GLY A 21 -24.35 0.03 1.85
CA GLY A 21 -23.27 0.60 1.02
C GLY A 21 -22.05 -0.29 0.76
N LEU A 22 -21.04 0.28 0.09
CA LEU A 22 -19.75 -0.35 -0.23
C LEU A 22 -18.66 0.22 0.69
N PHE A 23 -17.99 -0.65 1.45
CA PHE A 23 -16.88 -0.26 2.33
C PHE A 23 -15.54 -0.68 1.70
N ARG A 24 -14.57 0.25 1.70
CA ARG A 24 -13.18 0.02 1.26
C ARG A 24 -12.27 -0.11 2.47
N PHE A 25 -11.77 -1.31 2.72
CA PHE A 25 -10.74 -1.55 3.74
C PHE A 25 -9.35 -1.43 3.12
N VAL A 26 -8.58 -0.44 3.58
CA VAL A 26 -7.16 -0.34 3.27
C VAL A 26 -6.41 -1.19 4.28
N VAL A 27 -5.85 -2.31 3.83
CA VAL A 27 -5.14 -3.26 4.67
C VAL A 27 -3.68 -2.80 4.76
N ASP A 28 -3.34 -2.19 5.91
CA ASP A 28 -1.99 -1.77 6.33
C ASP A 28 -1.07 -1.14 5.25
N PRO A 29 -0.94 0.20 5.23
CA PRO A 29 -0.01 0.91 4.33
C PRO A 29 1.46 0.47 4.45
N TYR A 30 1.91 -0.03 5.60
CA TYR A 30 3.27 -0.54 5.72
C TYR A 30 3.46 -1.82 4.91
N SER A 31 2.55 -2.79 5.09
CA SER A 31 2.53 -4.03 4.30
C SER A 31 2.40 -3.77 2.80
N TYR A 32 1.69 -2.72 2.40
CA TYR A 32 1.66 -2.28 0.99
C TYR A 32 3.06 -2.02 0.45
N PHE A 33 3.83 -1.13 1.07
CA PHE A 33 5.12 -0.72 0.53
C PHE A 33 6.18 -1.82 0.68
N LEU A 34 6.04 -2.68 1.69
CA LEU A 34 6.87 -3.86 1.87
C LEU A 34 6.74 -4.87 0.71
N TYR A 35 5.54 -5.03 0.16
CA TYR A 35 5.24 -6.01 -0.91
C TYR A 35 4.89 -5.37 -2.26
N SER A 36 5.01 -4.05 -2.39
CA SER A 36 4.60 -3.35 -3.62
C SER A 36 5.48 -3.78 -4.79
N THR A 37 4.86 -4.20 -5.89
CA THR A 37 5.54 -4.45 -7.16
C THR A 37 5.37 -3.29 -8.14
N ASN A 38 4.78 -2.17 -7.70
CA ASN A 38 4.57 -1.00 -8.54
C ASN A 38 5.90 -0.29 -8.78
N PRO A 39 6.32 -0.09 -10.05
CA PRO A 39 7.61 0.51 -10.36
C PRO A 39 7.76 1.95 -9.84
N LYS A 40 6.66 2.71 -9.70
CA LYS A 40 6.71 4.06 -9.12
C LYS A 40 7.04 4.05 -7.63
N ASP A 41 6.50 3.08 -6.91
CA ASP A 41 6.77 2.94 -5.47
C ASP A 41 8.20 2.45 -5.23
N GLN A 42 8.67 1.53 -6.06
CA GLN A 42 10.05 1.06 -6.04
C GLN A 42 11.04 2.20 -6.30
N ALA A 43 10.77 3.08 -7.27
CA ALA A 43 11.60 4.25 -7.53
C ALA A 43 11.63 5.22 -6.33
N ARG A 44 10.52 5.42 -5.63
CA ARG A 44 10.46 6.27 -4.43
C ARG A 44 11.19 5.66 -3.25
N LEU A 45 11.06 4.35 -3.05
CA LEU A 45 11.82 3.61 -2.04
C LEU A 45 13.32 3.70 -2.31
N MET A 46 13.74 3.49 -3.56
CA MET A 46 15.14 3.61 -3.96
C MET A 46 15.70 5.00 -3.66
N LYS A 47 14.97 6.06 -4.04
CA LYS A 47 15.36 7.45 -3.77
C LYS A 47 15.61 7.70 -2.28
N LEU A 48 14.68 7.26 -1.42
CA LEU A 48 14.82 7.41 0.03
C LEU A 48 16.00 6.60 0.59
N THR A 49 16.26 5.42 0.04
CA THR A 49 17.43 4.63 0.45
C THR A 49 18.75 5.23 -0.02
N GLU A 50 18.78 5.85 -1.20
CA GLU A 50 19.95 6.58 -1.73
C GLU A 50 20.23 7.85 -0.90
N GLU A 51 19.19 8.46 -0.32
CA GLU A 51 19.30 9.57 0.63
C GLU A 51 19.84 9.13 2.01
N GLY A 52 20.09 7.84 2.21
CA GLY A 52 20.70 7.27 3.42
C GLY A 52 19.70 6.72 4.44
N HIS A 53 18.40 6.72 4.13
CA HIS A 53 17.42 6.06 4.99
C HIS A 53 17.50 4.54 4.85
N SER A 54 17.27 3.83 5.96
CA SER A 54 17.08 2.38 5.88
C SER A 54 15.80 2.05 5.11
N THR A 55 15.73 0.84 4.53
CA THR A 55 14.53 0.38 3.83
C THR A 55 13.27 0.44 4.70
N GLN A 56 13.39 0.14 5.99
CA GLN A 56 12.26 0.21 6.95
C GLN A 56 11.80 1.65 7.19
N GLU A 57 12.73 2.60 7.29
CA GLU A 57 12.42 4.02 7.41
C GLU A 57 11.77 4.56 6.14
N ALA A 58 12.30 4.19 4.97
CA ALA A 58 11.72 4.58 3.69
C ALA A 58 10.27 4.07 3.53
N ILE A 59 10.02 2.80 3.84
CA ILE A 59 8.67 2.20 3.84
C ILE A 59 7.75 2.96 4.81
N ARG A 60 8.22 3.27 6.02
CA ARG A 60 7.45 4.02 7.02
C ARG A 60 7.15 5.45 6.54
N MET A 61 8.12 6.14 5.96
CA MET A 61 7.95 7.49 5.43
C MET A 61 6.90 7.54 4.32
N LEU A 62 6.90 6.57 3.41
CA LEU A 62 5.89 6.46 2.37
C LEU A 62 4.51 6.09 2.93
N ALA A 63 4.45 5.16 3.88
CA ALA A 63 3.21 4.78 4.56
C ALA A 63 2.56 5.94 5.34
N GLU A 64 3.35 6.84 5.90
CA GLU A 64 2.90 8.04 6.62
C GLU A 64 2.66 9.26 5.71
N GLY A 65 2.91 9.16 4.41
CA GLY A 65 2.72 10.25 3.44
C GLY A 65 3.80 11.35 3.50
N LYS A 66 5.00 11.01 3.98
CA LYS A 66 6.15 11.92 4.16
C LYS A 66 7.28 11.70 3.13
N GLY A 67 7.02 11.06 1.99
CA GLY A 67 8.00 10.76 0.94
C GLY A 67 7.49 10.84 -0.50
#